data_AF-A0A151GJR4-F1
#
_entry.id   AF-A0A151GJR4-F1
#
_cell.length_a   1.000
_cell.length_b   1.000
_cell.length_c   1.000
_cell.angle_alpha   90.00
_cell.angle_beta   90.00
_cell.angle_gamma   90.00
#
_symmetry.space_group_name_H-M   'P 1'
#
loop_
_entity.id
_entity.type
_entity.pdbx_description
1 polymer ?
#
loop_
_entity_poly.entity_id
_entity_poly.type
_entity_poly.pdbx_seq_one_letter_code
_entity_poly.pdbx_strand_id
1 'polypeptide(L)'
;MAAAKHTLADSDAAVRPFKKSKVENGVDGVVKKEKKGKDKKKDKKAKAEAPPNSADDNDDEAQRKAEKAAKKARKQEKKEKKLREAQQGQEVEQQDVPRDDAVAVCEPSAEEKKKSKKDKKNKTEQRTDSKPSLGYVQTMSLSNVPEADIDAFLSTKEIAISDPKSKNVTLRPIIEFEHLPSTNLLEKKPSPFAGFKAPTPIQAASWPFTLSGRDAVGVAETGSGKTMAFSLPCVEAVSAMSQKGTKAVIVSPTRELAMQTHVQLAALAALVKLRCVCLFGGSSKDEQRALINKGADIIVATPGRLKDFMSDGTVDLGAARFVVLDEADRMLDKGFEDDIKEILGACPTRDQRQTLMFTATWPQSVQAIASTFMVEPVKITIGRGANGTEGGAVELQANSRITQRVEVLEPRDKEFRLLQILKERQVGKAKNDRILVFCLYKKEATRVEALLARKGIRVGGIHGDLRQEQRTRSLEAFKSGETPVLVATDVAARGLDIPEVKLVINVTFPLTIEDYVHRIGRTGRAGKTGEAITMFTVVDKAHSGSLINILKGAQQPVPDELLKFGTTVKKKTHDMYGSFFKDVDMTQKATKITFD
;
A
#
# COMPACT_ATOMS: atom_id res chain seq x y z
N MET A 1 -11.25 -54.90 -5.62
CA MET A 1 -10.58 -56.16 -5.22
C MET A 1 -9.29 -55.82 -4.48
N ALA A 2 -8.69 -56.76 -3.73
CA ALA A 2 -7.32 -56.80 -3.14
C ALA A 2 -6.65 -55.46 -2.73
N ALA A 3 -6.31 -55.23 -1.45
CA ALA A 3 -5.19 -55.85 -0.69
C ALA A 3 -3.79 -55.48 -1.26
N ALA A 4 -2.76 -55.23 -0.45
CA ALA A 4 -2.50 -55.74 0.90
C ALA A 4 -1.93 -54.71 1.90
N LYS A 5 -1.76 -55.15 3.15
CA LYS A 5 -1.10 -54.43 4.27
C LYS A 5 0.41 -54.71 4.27
N HIS A 6 1.22 -53.88 4.94
CA HIS A 6 2.22 -54.44 5.87
C HIS A 6 2.59 -53.52 7.04
N THR A 7 2.69 -54.14 8.22
CA THR A 7 3.22 -53.66 9.51
C THR A 7 4.69 -54.10 9.66
N LEU A 8 5.52 -53.76 10.68
CA LEU A 8 5.33 -53.32 12.09
C LEU A 8 6.70 -52.81 12.66
N ALA A 9 6.71 -52.11 13.82
CA ALA A 9 7.80 -51.90 14.81
C ALA A 9 9.15 -51.24 14.36
N ASP A 10 9.89 -50.38 15.10
CA ASP A 10 10.01 -49.96 16.52
C ASP A 10 11.21 -50.56 17.29
N SER A 11 12.13 -49.72 17.79
CA SER A 11 13.13 -50.00 18.88
C SER A 11 14.12 -48.85 19.22
N ASP A 12 14.25 -48.65 20.53
CA ASP A 12 15.26 -48.03 21.42
C ASP A 12 16.32 -46.96 21.09
N ALA A 13 16.36 -46.06 22.09
CA ALA A 13 17.29 -44.99 22.44
C ALA A 13 18.72 -45.39 22.93
N ALA A 14 19.70 -44.52 22.65
CA ALA A 14 20.82 -44.09 23.53
C ALA A 14 21.48 -42.83 22.92
N VAL A 15 21.85 -41.70 23.55
CA VAL A 15 22.20 -41.25 24.92
C VAL A 15 23.72 -41.14 25.19
N ARG A 16 24.22 -39.87 25.29
CA ARG A 16 25.50 -39.37 25.89
C ARG A 16 26.83 -39.62 25.14
N PRO A 17 27.95 -38.91 25.48
CA PRO A 17 28.10 -37.65 26.25
C PRO A 17 28.99 -36.55 25.62
N PHE A 18 28.97 -35.36 26.22
CA PHE A 18 30.00 -34.31 26.05
C PHE A 18 31.37 -34.73 26.62
N LYS A 19 32.46 -34.11 26.12
CA LYS A 19 33.74 -33.94 26.85
C LYS A 19 34.09 -32.46 27.03
N LYS A 20 34.71 -32.13 28.16
CA LYS A 20 35.35 -30.83 28.44
C LYS A 20 36.88 -30.97 28.30
N SER A 21 37.54 -29.87 27.94
CA SER A 21 38.95 -29.59 28.28
C SER A 21 39.07 -28.16 28.80
N LYS A 22 40.23 -27.79 29.36
CA LYS A 22 40.48 -26.60 30.20
C LYS A 22 41.99 -26.28 30.14
N VAL A 23 42.41 -25.13 30.71
CA VAL A 23 43.77 -24.76 31.17
C VAL A 23 44.61 -23.84 30.24
N GLU A 24 44.58 -22.54 30.59
CA GLU A 24 45.70 -21.60 30.88
C GLU A 24 46.71 -21.03 29.83
N ASN A 25 46.81 -19.68 29.87
CA ASN A 25 47.98 -18.77 30.08
C ASN A 25 49.23 -18.76 29.15
N GLY A 26 49.79 -17.54 29.00
CA GLY A 26 51.11 -17.22 28.37
C GLY A 26 50.96 -16.49 27.01
N VAL A 27 51.17 -15.17 26.82
CA VAL A 27 52.20 -14.16 27.21
C VAL A 27 53.30 -13.97 26.15
N ASP A 28 53.39 -12.73 25.65
CA ASP A 28 54.43 -12.05 24.84
C ASP A 28 54.90 -12.62 23.47
N GLY A 29 55.26 -11.69 22.57
CA GLY A 29 55.74 -12.01 21.20
C GLY A 29 55.75 -10.81 20.22
N VAL A 30 56.60 -9.80 20.44
CA VAL A 30 56.66 -8.59 19.60
C VAL A 30 57.61 -8.73 18.41
N VAL A 31 57.13 -8.43 17.19
CA VAL A 31 57.97 -7.96 16.07
C VAL A 31 57.33 -6.74 15.40
N LYS A 32 58.14 -5.77 14.96
CA LYS A 32 57.75 -4.53 14.28
C LYS A 32 58.47 -4.40 12.93
N LYS A 33 57.84 -3.70 11.98
CA LYS A 33 58.37 -2.85 10.86
C LYS A 33 57.46 -3.02 9.63
N GLU A 34 57.24 -2.05 8.74
CA GLU A 34 57.60 -0.62 8.64
C GLU A 34 56.45 0.07 7.85
N LYS A 35 55.91 1.28 8.10
CA LYS A 35 56.37 2.58 8.65
C LYS A 35 56.91 3.60 7.61
N LYS A 36 56.00 4.24 6.87
CA LYS A 36 56.12 5.62 6.31
C LYS A 36 54.71 6.25 6.21
N GLY A 37 54.41 7.46 6.68
CA GLY A 37 55.09 8.26 7.72
C GLY A 37 54.80 9.76 7.68
N LYS A 38 54.59 10.38 8.88
CA LYS A 38 54.54 11.84 9.17
C LYS A 38 53.32 12.60 8.59
N ASP A 39 52.82 13.71 9.16
CA ASP A 39 53.08 14.49 10.41
C ASP A 39 51.80 15.35 10.65
N LYS A 40 51.46 16.03 11.77
CA LYS A 40 52.02 16.43 13.10
C LYS A 40 50.86 16.31 14.13
N LYS A 41 51.03 16.10 15.45
CA LYS A 41 51.42 17.04 16.55
C LYS A 41 50.56 18.32 16.64
N LYS A 42 50.05 18.76 17.82
CA LYS A 42 50.32 18.41 19.26
C LYS A 42 49.03 18.63 20.10
N ASP A 43 48.74 17.83 21.14
CA ASP A 43 48.98 18.06 22.60
C ASP A 43 48.42 19.40 23.18
N LYS A 44 47.84 19.50 24.39
CA LYS A 44 47.90 18.59 25.58
C LYS A 44 46.66 18.70 26.52
N LYS A 45 46.72 18.09 27.72
CA LYS A 45 45.59 17.78 28.66
C LYS A 45 45.96 18.13 30.13
N ALA A 46 44.94 18.22 31.02
CA ALA A 46 44.95 18.26 32.51
C ALA A 46 44.78 19.68 33.15
N LYS A 47 44.24 19.89 34.37
CA LYS A 47 43.63 19.01 35.42
C LYS A 47 42.80 19.85 36.45
N ALA A 48 42.25 19.17 37.48
CA ALA A 48 41.86 19.65 38.84
C ALA A 48 40.36 19.90 39.17
N GLU A 49 40.07 20.02 40.48
CA GLU A 49 38.76 19.88 41.15
C GLU A 49 38.37 21.14 41.98
N ALA A 50 37.19 21.16 42.62
CA ALA A 50 36.50 22.34 43.23
C ALA A 50 36.50 22.30 44.79
N PRO A 51 35.72 23.10 45.58
CA PRO A 51 34.85 24.30 45.34
C PRO A 51 35.18 25.43 46.37
N PRO A 52 34.28 26.33 46.88
CA PRO A 52 32.96 26.84 46.45
C PRO A 52 32.78 28.40 46.46
N ASN A 53 31.55 28.84 46.11
CA ASN A 53 30.78 29.97 46.68
C ASN A 53 30.60 31.31 45.91
N SER A 54 29.40 31.89 46.13
CA SER A 54 28.90 33.27 45.87
C SER A 54 28.93 33.94 44.47
N ALA A 55 27.71 34.17 43.95
CA ALA A 55 27.22 35.37 43.23
C ALA A 55 27.95 35.91 41.98
N ASP A 56 27.36 35.69 40.80
CA ASP A 56 26.73 36.77 40.03
C ASP A 56 25.72 36.19 39.00
N ASP A 57 24.52 36.77 38.86
CA ASP A 57 23.38 36.14 38.13
C ASP A 57 22.78 37.05 37.02
N ASN A 58 23.49 38.11 36.63
CA ASN A 58 23.02 39.09 35.62
C ASN A 58 23.66 38.93 34.22
N ASP A 59 24.86 38.38 34.11
CA ASP A 59 25.61 38.38 32.83
C ASP A 59 25.09 37.35 31.81
N ASP A 60 24.52 36.24 32.28
CA ASP A 60 24.04 35.15 31.42
C ASP A 60 22.79 35.56 30.60
N GLU A 61 21.93 36.46 31.12
CA GLU A 61 20.81 36.97 30.32
C GLU A 61 21.28 37.91 29.19
N ALA A 62 22.34 38.69 29.43
CA ALA A 62 22.95 39.56 28.42
C ALA A 62 23.56 38.74 27.28
N GLN A 63 24.35 37.70 27.61
CA GLN A 63 24.91 36.79 26.60
C GLN A 63 23.81 36.05 25.82
N ARG A 64 22.76 35.56 26.48
CA ARG A 64 21.61 34.90 25.81
C ARG A 64 20.82 35.85 24.91
N LYS A 65 20.73 37.14 25.24
CA LYS A 65 20.14 38.19 24.37
C LYS A 65 21.03 38.46 23.15
N ALA A 66 22.35 38.59 23.34
CA ALA A 66 23.31 38.77 22.26
C ALA A 66 23.34 37.58 21.28
N GLU A 67 23.37 36.33 21.78
CA GLU A 67 23.36 35.14 20.92
C GLU A 67 22.05 35.06 20.10
N LYS A 68 20.89 35.33 20.72
CA LYS A 68 19.60 35.42 20.01
C LYS A 68 19.59 36.51 18.94
N ALA A 69 20.19 37.67 19.19
CA ALA A 69 20.29 38.76 18.21
C ALA A 69 21.16 38.34 17.02
N ALA A 70 22.36 37.80 17.25
CA ALA A 70 23.26 37.30 16.21
C ALA A 70 22.60 36.18 15.37
N LYS A 71 21.87 35.26 16.02
CA LYS A 71 21.14 34.15 15.38
C LYS A 71 19.93 34.63 14.56
N LYS A 72 19.35 35.79 14.90
CA LYS A 72 18.30 36.47 14.12
C LYS A 72 18.90 37.20 12.90
N ALA A 73 19.98 37.96 13.08
CA ALA A 73 20.69 38.64 12.00
C ALA A 73 21.16 37.64 10.92
N ARG A 74 21.84 36.57 11.32
CA ARG A 74 22.32 35.50 10.41
C ARG A 74 21.20 34.72 9.71
N LYS A 75 19.94 34.86 10.18
CA LYS A 75 18.73 34.32 9.52
C LYS A 75 18.11 35.32 8.54
N GLN A 76 18.20 36.62 8.78
CA GLN A 76 17.85 37.66 7.82
C GLN A 76 18.84 37.67 6.64
N GLU A 77 20.14 37.67 6.93
CA GLU A 77 21.22 37.60 5.94
C GLU A 77 21.08 36.38 5.00
N LYS A 78 20.75 35.20 5.54
CA LYS A 78 20.41 34.02 4.72
C LYS A 78 19.11 34.14 3.91
N LYS A 79 18.16 34.97 4.35
CA LYS A 79 16.91 35.23 3.61
C LYS A 79 17.15 36.23 2.47
N GLU A 80 17.95 37.27 2.71
CA GLU A 80 18.36 38.24 1.69
C GLU A 80 19.28 37.61 0.64
N LYS A 81 20.23 36.74 1.04
CA LYS A 81 21.04 35.99 0.07
C LYS A 81 20.16 35.12 -0.83
N LYS A 82 19.18 34.41 -0.27
CA LYS A 82 18.19 33.65 -1.06
C LYS A 82 17.31 34.53 -1.95
N LEU A 83 17.01 35.76 -1.54
CA LEU A 83 16.24 36.70 -2.37
C LEU A 83 17.08 37.20 -3.56
N ARG A 84 18.36 37.52 -3.34
CA ARG A 84 19.30 37.88 -4.41
C ARG A 84 19.57 36.70 -5.36
N GLU A 85 19.74 35.49 -4.83
CA GLU A 85 19.87 34.25 -5.63
C GLU A 85 18.62 34.00 -6.49
N ALA A 86 17.42 34.32 -5.99
CA ALA A 86 16.18 34.22 -6.76
C ALA A 86 16.04 35.32 -7.84
N GLN A 87 16.47 36.56 -7.54
CA GLN A 87 16.43 37.67 -8.50
C GLN A 87 17.46 37.49 -9.63
N GLN A 88 18.69 37.08 -9.31
CA GLN A 88 19.70 36.73 -10.32
C GLN A 88 19.33 35.51 -11.16
N GLY A 89 18.39 34.68 -10.69
CA GLY A 89 17.78 33.59 -11.46
C GLY A 89 16.70 34.02 -12.45
N GLN A 90 16.36 35.31 -12.57
CA GLN A 90 15.36 35.83 -13.51
C GLN A 90 15.91 36.83 -14.53
N GLU A 91 17.22 37.15 -14.50
CA GLU A 91 17.88 38.09 -15.43
C GLU A 91 18.77 37.38 -16.48
N VAL A 92 18.68 36.05 -16.60
CA VAL A 92 19.47 35.25 -17.57
C VAL A 92 18.56 34.43 -18.49
N GLU A 93 17.57 35.07 -19.10
CA GLU A 93 16.80 34.52 -20.23
C GLU A 93 16.31 35.62 -21.20
N GLN A 94 17.24 36.47 -21.64
CA GLN A 94 17.08 37.43 -22.73
C GLN A 94 18.46 37.90 -23.23
N GLN A 95 18.63 38.05 -24.54
CA GLN A 95 19.93 38.22 -25.25
C GLN A 95 20.77 36.90 -25.18
N ASP A 96 21.26 36.30 -26.27
CA ASP A 96 21.57 36.80 -27.63
C ASP A 96 21.09 35.90 -28.77
N VAL A 97 20.84 36.50 -29.94
CA VAL A 97 20.86 35.83 -31.26
C VAL A 97 21.55 36.78 -32.26
N PRO A 98 22.73 36.43 -32.80
CA PRO A 98 23.39 37.25 -33.82
C PRO A 98 22.66 37.13 -35.18
N ARG A 99 22.66 38.22 -35.94
CA ARG A 99 22.14 38.32 -37.32
C ARG A 99 23.27 38.34 -38.35
N ASP A 100 22.84 38.42 -39.61
CA ASP A 100 23.54 38.82 -40.84
C ASP A 100 23.83 37.62 -41.78
N ASP A 101 23.41 37.62 -43.06
CA ASP A 101 22.67 38.64 -43.83
C ASP A 101 21.94 38.03 -45.08
N ALA A 102 21.38 38.89 -45.96
CA ALA A 102 21.04 38.67 -47.38
C ALA A 102 19.64 38.10 -47.79
N VAL A 103 18.60 38.91 -47.57
CA VAL A 103 17.50 39.32 -48.50
C VAL A 103 17.17 38.50 -49.78
N ALA A 104 15.92 37.97 -49.86
CA ALA A 104 15.03 37.92 -51.05
C ALA A 104 13.63 37.37 -50.62
N VAL A 105 12.53 38.13 -50.47
CA VAL A 105 11.64 38.84 -51.43
C VAL A 105 10.59 37.93 -52.14
N CYS A 106 9.31 38.34 -52.02
CA CYS A 106 8.07 37.93 -52.74
C CYS A 106 7.36 36.58 -52.44
N GLU A 107 6.18 36.70 -51.80
CA GLU A 107 4.94 35.95 -52.09
C GLU A 107 4.17 36.61 -53.28
N PRO A 108 2.99 36.11 -53.75
CA PRO A 108 2.54 34.72 -53.94
C PRO A 108 1.85 34.48 -55.32
N SER A 109 1.61 33.22 -55.73
CA SER A 109 0.59 32.89 -56.74
C SER A 109 0.07 31.44 -56.63
N ALA A 110 -1.10 31.17 -57.23
CA ALA A 110 -1.78 29.87 -57.21
C ALA A 110 -1.88 29.21 -58.60
N GLU A 111 -2.40 27.97 -58.63
CA GLU A 111 -2.77 27.17 -59.82
C GLU A 111 -1.61 26.69 -60.73
N GLU A 112 -1.72 25.64 -61.57
CA GLU A 112 -2.90 24.81 -61.92
C GLU A 112 -2.56 23.29 -62.07
N LYS A 113 -3.48 22.49 -62.63
CA LYS A 113 -3.47 21.00 -62.61
C LYS A 113 -2.70 20.37 -63.78
N LYS A 114 -2.18 19.14 -63.57
CA LYS A 114 -2.19 18.10 -64.63
C LYS A 114 -2.29 16.68 -64.05
N LYS A 115 -2.99 15.79 -64.76
CA LYS A 115 -3.29 14.40 -64.35
C LYS A 115 -2.42 13.39 -65.09
N SER A 116 -2.04 12.31 -64.40
CA SER A 116 -1.80 11.01 -65.05
C SER A 116 -2.11 9.86 -64.07
N LYS A 117 -3.05 8.98 -64.40
CA LYS A 117 -3.33 7.74 -63.64
C LYS A 117 -2.26 6.68 -63.94
N LYS A 118 -1.81 5.94 -62.93
CA LYS A 118 -1.57 4.50 -63.06
C LYS A 118 -1.64 3.79 -61.71
N ASP A 119 -2.35 2.67 -61.67
CA ASP A 119 -2.68 1.95 -60.44
C ASP A 119 -1.57 1.01 -59.96
N LYS A 120 -1.26 1.03 -58.65
CA LYS A 120 -1.32 -0.17 -57.78
C LYS A 120 -0.95 0.10 -56.30
N LYS A 121 -1.66 -0.62 -55.42
CA LYS A 121 -1.35 -0.98 -54.02
C LYS A 121 -0.11 -0.31 -53.36
N ASN A 122 -0.36 0.51 -52.34
CA ASN A 122 -0.25 0.04 -50.95
C ASN A 122 -1.04 0.94 -49.99
N LYS A 123 -1.91 0.35 -49.15
CA LYS A 123 -2.44 1.00 -47.95
C LYS A 123 -1.46 0.73 -46.81
N THR A 124 -0.77 1.76 -46.34
CA THR A 124 -0.09 1.71 -45.04
C THR A 124 -1.11 2.09 -43.97
N GLU A 125 -1.60 1.10 -43.22
CA GLU A 125 -2.54 1.35 -42.13
C GLU A 125 -1.83 2.01 -40.94
N GLN A 126 -2.15 3.28 -40.67
CA GLN A 126 -1.81 3.91 -39.40
C GLN A 126 -2.61 3.23 -38.29
N ARG A 127 -1.96 2.33 -37.55
CA ARG A 127 -2.53 1.77 -36.32
C ARG A 127 -2.61 2.86 -35.26
N THR A 128 -3.83 3.18 -34.84
CA THR A 128 -4.07 4.00 -33.64
C THR A 128 -3.81 3.17 -32.39
N ASP A 129 -3.05 3.73 -31.44
CA ASP A 129 -2.78 3.11 -30.14
C ASP A 129 -4.03 3.24 -29.24
N SER A 130 -4.95 2.28 -29.35
CA SER A 130 -6.13 2.15 -28.48
C SER A 130 -5.80 1.51 -27.13
N LYS A 131 -6.70 1.62 -26.14
CA LYS A 131 -6.62 0.83 -24.90
C LYS A 131 -6.43 -0.66 -25.18
N PRO A 132 -5.78 -1.42 -24.27
CA PRO A 132 -5.71 -2.87 -24.35
C PRO A 132 -7.06 -3.53 -24.02
N SER A 133 -8.02 -3.41 -24.94
CA SER A 133 -9.24 -4.21 -24.92
C SER A 133 -8.90 -5.65 -25.29
N LEU A 134 -8.59 -6.47 -24.30
CA LEU A 134 -8.93 -7.88 -24.37
C LEU A 134 -10.41 -7.98 -24.74
N GLY A 135 -10.72 -8.68 -25.82
CA GLY A 135 -12.08 -8.86 -26.31
C GLY A 135 -12.86 -9.86 -25.46
N TYR A 136 -13.12 -9.53 -24.19
CA TYR A 136 -13.93 -10.38 -23.31
C TYR A 136 -15.34 -10.52 -23.88
N VAL A 137 -15.65 -11.73 -24.35
CA VAL A 137 -16.98 -12.17 -24.73
C VAL A 137 -17.48 -13.08 -23.60
N GLN A 138 -18.70 -12.82 -23.13
CA GLN A 138 -19.33 -13.63 -22.09
C GLN A 138 -19.51 -15.07 -22.61
N THR A 139 -19.09 -16.05 -21.81
CA THR A 139 -19.22 -17.47 -22.14
C THR A 139 -20.68 -17.89 -22.25
N MET A 140 -20.98 -18.86 -23.13
CA MET A 140 -22.36 -19.36 -23.28
C MET A 140 -22.88 -20.03 -22.01
N SER A 141 -22.00 -20.64 -21.20
CA SER A 141 -22.32 -21.15 -19.87
C SER A 141 -22.88 -20.03 -18.96
N LEU A 142 -22.17 -18.90 -18.84
CA LEU A 142 -22.60 -17.75 -18.03
C LEU A 142 -23.84 -17.03 -18.59
N SER A 143 -24.02 -17.03 -19.91
CA SER A 143 -25.24 -16.52 -20.56
C SER A 143 -26.47 -17.40 -20.30
N ASN A 144 -26.28 -18.71 -20.12
CA ASN A 144 -27.35 -19.66 -19.84
C ASN A 144 -27.79 -19.69 -18.36
N VAL A 145 -27.04 -19.07 -17.45
CA VAL A 145 -27.44 -18.93 -16.03
C VAL A 145 -28.74 -18.10 -15.94
N PRO A 146 -29.77 -18.55 -15.19
CA PRO A 146 -30.97 -17.76 -14.95
C PRO A 146 -30.67 -16.41 -14.30
N GLU A 147 -31.38 -15.37 -14.72
CA GLU A 147 -31.19 -14.01 -14.19
C GLU A 147 -31.48 -13.93 -12.67
N ALA A 148 -32.48 -14.69 -12.21
CA ALA A 148 -32.79 -14.85 -10.79
C ALA A 148 -31.62 -15.42 -9.97
N ASP A 149 -30.77 -16.28 -10.54
CA ASP A 149 -29.58 -16.83 -9.85
C ASP A 149 -28.45 -15.79 -9.80
N ILE A 150 -28.35 -14.92 -10.82
CA ILE A 150 -27.43 -13.77 -10.80
C ILE A 150 -27.86 -12.78 -9.72
N ASP A 151 -29.13 -12.39 -9.66
CA ASP A 151 -29.66 -11.47 -8.66
C ASP A 151 -29.59 -12.05 -7.24
N ALA A 152 -29.89 -13.35 -7.08
CA ALA A 152 -29.70 -14.07 -5.83
C ALA A 152 -28.23 -14.08 -5.41
N PHE A 153 -27.27 -14.26 -6.34
CA PHE A 153 -25.84 -14.18 -6.05
C PHE A 153 -25.41 -12.77 -5.64
N LEU A 154 -25.80 -11.74 -6.40
CA LEU A 154 -25.49 -10.33 -6.09
C LEU A 154 -26.01 -9.94 -4.71
N SER A 155 -27.26 -10.29 -4.39
CA SER A 155 -27.89 -10.07 -3.09
C SER A 155 -27.20 -10.86 -1.96
N THR A 156 -27.03 -12.18 -2.12
CA THR A 156 -26.44 -13.07 -1.09
C THR A 156 -24.97 -12.77 -0.82
N LYS A 157 -24.25 -12.18 -1.77
CA LYS A 157 -22.84 -11.76 -1.62
C LYS A 157 -22.67 -10.27 -1.34
N GLU A 158 -23.76 -9.54 -1.12
CA GLU A 158 -23.79 -8.09 -0.80
C GLU A 158 -23.00 -7.26 -1.83
N ILE A 159 -23.24 -7.48 -3.13
CA ILE A 159 -22.49 -6.87 -4.25
C ILE A 159 -23.29 -5.72 -4.88
N ALA A 160 -22.71 -4.52 -4.90
CA ALA A 160 -23.14 -3.43 -5.78
C ALA A 160 -22.13 -3.21 -6.91
N ILE A 161 -22.65 -3.00 -8.11
CA ILE A 161 -21.89 -2.63 -9.31
C ILE A 161 -22.49 -1.33 -9.85
N SER A 162 -21.65 -0.31 -10.04
CA SER A 162 -22.04 0.97 -10.65
C SER A 162 -21.15 1.22 -11.86
N ASP A 163 -21.74 1.24 -13.06
CA ASP A 163 -21.07 1.51 -14.32
C ASP A 163 -21.59 2.84 -14.91
N PRO A 164 -20.74 3.86 -15.12
CA PRO A 164 -21.17 5.11 -15.74
C PRO A 164 -21.54 5.00 -17.23
N LYS A 165 -21.12 3.95 -17.94
CA LYS A 165 -21.39 3.78 -19.39
C LYS A 165 -22.71 3.08 -19.69
N SER A 166 -23.08 2.11 -18.88
CA SER A 166 -24.27 1.27 -19.09
C SER A 166 -25.17 1.33 -17.86
N LYS A 167 -26.34 1.96 -17.98
CA LYS A 167 -27.34 2.03 -16.89
C LYS A 167 -27.82 0.64 -16.44
N ASN A 168 -27.79 -0.34 -17.34
CA ASN A 168 -27.99 -1.75 -17.02
C ASN A 168 -26.64 -2.47 -17.12
N VAL A 169 -26.26 -3.20 -16.06
CA VAL A 169 -25.01 -3.98 -16.02
C VAL A 169 -25.04 -5.06 -17.11
N THR A 170 -24.26 -4.86 -18.16
CA THR A 170 -24.33 -5.68 -19.39
C THR A 170 -23.48 -6.95 -19.33
N LEU A 171 -22.64 -7.10 -18.30
CA LEU A 171 -21.73 -8.23 -18.11
C LEU A 171 -22.03 -8.91 -16.77
N ARG A 172 -22.30 -10.22 -16.78
CA ARG A 172 -22.69 -10.98 -15.59
C ARG A 172 -21.48 -11.37 -14.72
N PRO A 173 -21.64 -11.50 -13.39
CA PRO A 173 -20.57 -11.91 -12.49
C PRO A 173 -20.14 -13.37 -12.73
N ILE A 174 -18.84 -13.63 -12.66
CA ILE A 174 -18.25 -14.96 -12.87
C ILE A 174 -18.38 -15.79 -11.58
N ILE A 175 -19.54 -16.45 -11.43
CA ILE A 175 -19.87 -17.25 -10.22
C ILE A 175 -18.94 -18.47 -10.04
N GLU A 176 -18.49 -19.10 -11.13
CA GLU A 176 -17.64 -20.29 -11.14
C GLU A 176 -16.45 -20.13 -12.08
N PHE A 177 -15.36 -20.88 -11.87
CA PHE A 177 -14.18 -20.76 -12.73
C PHE A 177 -14.43 -21.22 -14.18
N GLU A 178 -15.40 -22.12 -14.40
CA GLU A 178 -15.83 -22.58 -15.73
C GLU A 178 -16.64 -21.54 -16.53
N HIS A 179 -16.97 -20.40 -15.90
CA HIS A 179 -17.57 -19.24 -16.57
C HIS A 179 -16.52 -18.28 -17.17
N LEU A 180 -15.23 -18.46 -16.89
CA LEU A 180 -14.15 -17.72 -17.56
C LEU A 180 -14.00 -18.18 -19.02
N PRO A 181 -13.65 -17.29 -19.96
CA PRO A 181 -13.32 -17.69 -21.33
C PRO A 181 -12.04 -18.53 -21.35
N SER A 182 -11.94 -19.50 -22.25
CA SER A 182 -10.71 -20.28 -22.44
C SER A 182 -9.58 -19.40 -22.98
N THR A 183 -8.44 -19.38 -22.30
CA THR A 183 -7.26 -18.60 -22.70
C THR A 183 -5.97 -19.43 -22.60
N ASN A 184 -4.92 -18.94 -23.29
CA ASN A 184 -3.57 -19.49 -23.19
C ASN A 184 -3.01 -19.55 -21.75
N LEU A 185 -3.55 -18.77 -20.82
CA LEU A 185 -3.18 -18.78 -19.40
C LEU A 185 -4.02 -19.80 -18.61
N LEU A 186 -5.34 -19.81 -18.82
CA LEU A 186 -6.28 -20.62 -18.04
C LEU A 186 -6.26 -22.10 -18.40
N GLU A 187 -5.89 -22.45 -19.64
CA GLU A 187 -5.70 -23.84 -20.10
C GLU A 187 -4.42 -24.51 -19.56
N LYS A 188 -3.54 -23.78 -18.87
CA LYS A 188 -2.27 -24.31 -18.37
C LYS A 188 -2.49 -25.33 -17.25
N LYS A 189 -1.57 -26.29 -17.14
CA LYS A 189 -1.57 -27.34 -16.12
C LYS A 189 -0.30 -27.25 -15.27
N PRO A 190 -0.39 -27.24 -13.92
CA PRO A 190 -1.61 -27.19 -13.12
C PRO A 190 -2.41 -25.89 -13.37
N SER A 191 -3.73 -25.96 -13.24
CA SER A 191 -4.60 -24.78 -13.40
C SER A 191 -4.24 -23.70 -12.38
N PRO A 192 -4.26 -22.41 -12.75
CA PRO A 192 -4.03 -21.32 -11.80
C PRO A 192 -5.04 -21.30 -10.63
N PHE A 193 -6.17 -22.01 -10.77
CA PHE A 193 -7.19 -22.12 -9.73
C PHE A 193 -7.25 -23.49 -9.02
N ALA A 194 -6.29 -24.39 -9.25
CA ALA A 194 -6.35 -25.78 -8.74
C ALA A 194 -6.44 -25.94 -7.20
N GLY A 195 -6.18 -24.87 -6.43
CA GLY A 195 -6.35 -24.82 -4.98
C GLY A 195 -7.64 -24.13 -4.48
N PHE A 196 -8.53 -23.70 -5.37
CA PHE A 196 -9.71 -22.88 -5.05
C PHE A 196 -11.00 -23.57 -5.51
N LYS A 197 -12.08 -23.42 -4.73
CA LYS A 197 -13.39 -24.02 -5.06
C LYS A 197 -14.23 -23.18 -6.01
N ALA A 198 -14.23 -21.87 -5.83
CA ALA A 198 -14.96 -20.89 -6.63
C ALA A 198 -14.27 -19.51 -6.51
N PRO A 199 -14.51 -18.59 -7.45
CA PRO A 199 -14.15 -17.18 -7.33
C PRO A 199 -14.69 -16.53 -6.04
N THR A 200 -13.95 -15.58 -5.48
CA THR A 200 -14.49 -14.72 -4.40
C THR A 200 -15.42 -13.65 -4.97
N PRO A 201 -16.34 -13.04 -4.17
CA PRO A 201 -17.27 -12.03 -4.67
C PRO A 201 -16.62 -10.87 -5.45
N ILE A 202 -15.47 -10.36 -4.98
CA ILE A 202 -14.75 -9.30 -5.67
C ILE A 202 -14.11 -9.76 -6.99
N GLN A 203 -13.68 -11.03 -7.09
CA GLN A 203 -13.16 -11.61 -8.33
C GLN A 203 -14.30 -11.82 -9.33
N ALA A 204 -15.37 -12.50 -8.90
CA ALA A 204 -16.58 -12.75 -9.68
C ALA A 204 -17.15 -11.46 -10.32
N ALA A 205 -17.29 -10.39 -9.53
CA ALA A 205 -17.88 -9.15 -9.99
C ALA A 205 -16.92 -8.23 -10.77
N SER A 206 -15.60 -8.30 -10.57
CA SER A 206 -14.66 -7.40 -11.27
C SER A 206 -14.06 -8.00 -12.54
N TRP A 207 -13.93 -9.32 -12.66
CA TRP A 207 -13.32 -9.95 -13.83
C TRP A 207 -13.99 -9.64 -15.18
N PRO A 208 -15.32 -9.57 -15.34
CA PRO A 208 -15.94 -9.20 -16.62
C PRO A 208 -15.51 -7.80 -17.12
N PHE A 209 -15.44 -6.82 -16.23
CA PHE A 209 -15.05 -5.44 -16.56
C PHE A 209 -13.54 -5.31 -16.78
N THR A 210 -12.75 -5.92 -15.89
CA THR A 210 -11.28 -5.84 -15.98
C THR A 210 -10.72 -6.65 -17.15
N LEU A 211 -11.35 -7.77 -17.53
CA LEU A 211 -11.02 -8.53 -18.74
C LEU A 211 -11.58 -7.90 -20.02
N SER A 212 -12.53 -6.95 -19.96
CA SER A 212 -12.97 -6.16 -21.12
C SER A 212 -12.19 -4.84 -21.29
N GLY A 213 -11.10 -4.65 -20.54
CA GLY A 213 -10.25 -3.46 -20.64
C GLY A 213 -10.81 -2.20 -19.97
N ARG A 214 -11.88 -2.30 -19.16
CA ARG A 214 -12.42 -1.16 -18.40
C ARG A 214 -11.52 -0.82 -17.21
N ASP A 215 -11.38 0.48 -16.95
CA ASP A 215 -10.92 0.98 -15.66
C ASP A 215 -11.92 0.56 -14.57
N ALA A 216 -11.44 0.17 -13.38
CA ALA A 216 -12.32 -0.30 -12.31
C ALA A 216 -11.79 -0.02 -10.90
N VAL A 217 -12.72 0.27 -9.98
CA VAL A 217 -12.48 0.42 -8.55
C VAL A 217 -13.10 -0.76 -7.81
N GLY A 218 -12.28 -1.58 -7.15
CA GLY A 218 -12.69 -2.71 -6.33
C GLY A 218 -12.62 -2.42 -4.83
N VAL A 219 -13.76 -2.12 -4.22
CA VAL A 219 -13.90 -1.88 -2.77
C VAL A 219 -14.39 -3.17 -2.09
N ALA A 220 -13.51 -3.83 -1.35
CA ALA A 220 -13.83 -5.06 -0.62
C ALA A 220 -12.93 -5.27 0.60
N GLU A 221 -13.41 -5.99 1.61
CA GLU A 221 -12.69 -6.21 2.89
C GLU A 221 -11.25 -6.78 2.72
N THR A 222 -10.43 -6.65 3.76
CA THR A 222 -9.09 -7.25 3.79
C THR A 222 -9.16 -8.78 3.79
N GLY A 223 -8.48 -9.44 2.85
CA GLY A 223 -8.51 -10.90 2.71
C GLY A 223 -9.63 -11.43 1.79
N SER A 224 -10.40 -10.56 1.14
CA SER A 224 -11.44 -10.92 0.15
C SER A 224 -10.94 -11.45 -1.20
N GLY A 225 -9.61 -11.52 -1.43
CA GLY A 225 -9.02 -12.04 -2.67
C GLY A 225 -8.66 -10.99 -3.73
N LYS A 226 -8.64 -9.68 -3.38
CA LYS A 226 -8.35 -8.55 -4.28
C LYS A 226 -7.09 -8.73 -5.15
N THR A 227 -6.01 -9.30 -4.62
CA THR A 227 -4.75 -9.49 -5.36
C THR A 227 -4.92 -10.31 -6.63
N MET A 228 -5.67 -11.41 -6.58
CA MET A 228 -5.99 -12.21 -7.78
C MET A 228 -7.05 -11.55 -8.68
N ALA A 229 -7.90 -10.67 -8.12
CA ALA A 229 -8.88 -9.90 -8.90
C ALA A 229 -8.19 -9.00 -9.94
N PHE A 230 -7.05 -8.37 -9.61
CA PHE A 230 -6.23 -7.63 -10.58
C PHE A 230 -5.14 -8.47 -11.25
N SER A 231 -4.63 -9.54 -10.63
CA SER A 231 -3.51 -10.31 -11.18
C SER A 231 -3.90 -11.09 -12.44
N LEU A 232 -5.10 -11.68 -12.49
CA LEU A 232 -5.61 -12.37 -13.68
C LEU A 232 -5.68 -11.45 -14.92
N PRO A 233 -6.46 -10.34 -14.91
CA PRO A 233 -6.53 -9.44 -16.07
C PRO A 233 -5.18 -8.80 -16.40
N CYS A 234 -4.30 -8.57 -15.42
CA CYS A 234 -2.94 -8.08 -15.66
C CYS A 234 -2.13 -9.04 -16.53
N VAL A 235 -2.11 -10.34 -16.20
CA VAL A 235 -1.31 -11.34 -16.93
C VAL A 235 -1.90 -11.61 -18.31
N GLU A 236 -3.23 -11.67 -18.44
CA GLU A 236 -3.90 -11.80 -19.74
C GLU A 236 -3.58 -10.60 -20.66
N ALA A 237 -3.73 -9.37 -20.16
CA ALA A 237 -3.51 -8.16 -20.96
C ALA A 237 -2.04 -8.03 -21.39
N VAL A 238 -1.09 -8.28 -20.48
CA VAL A 238 0.34 -8.22 -20.77
C VAL A 238 0.81 -9.37 -21.67
N SER A 239 0.10 -10.51 -21.67
CA SER A 239 0.37 -11.63 -22.58
C SER A 239 -0.18 -11.40 -23.99
N ALA A 240 -1.21 -10.56 -24.16
CA ALA A 240 -1.73 -10.15 -25.47
C ALA A 240 -0.90 -9.01 -26.12
N MET A 241 -0.20 -8.21 -25.31
CA MET A 241 0.64 -7.09 -25.76
C MET A 241 1.97 -7.56 -26.38
N SER A 242 2.19 -7.18 -27.64
CA SER A 242 3.42 -7.43 -28.40
C SER A 242 4.54 -6.40 -28.19
N GLN A 243 4.27 -5.32 -27.46
CA GLN A 243 5.26 -4.32 -27.07
C GLN A 243 6.36 -4.93 -26.19
N LYS A 244 7.59 -4.41 -26.31
CA LYS A 244 8.72 -4.69 -25.42
C LYS A 244 8.76 -3.66 -24.28
N GLY A 245 9.43 -4.01 -23.18
CA GLY A 245 9.57 -3.15 -21.99
C GLY A 245 8.48 -3.42 -20.94
N THR A 246 8.40 -2.54 -19.94
CA THR A 246 7.42 -2.64 -18.85
C THR A 246 6.01 -2.39 -19.38
N LYS A 247 5.20 -3.45 -19.48
CA LYS A 247 3.81 -3.39 -19.98
C LYS A 247 2.78 -3.18 -18.88
N ALA A 248 3.11 -3.57 -17.64
CA ALA A 248 2.27 -3.29 -16.47
C ALA A 248 3.07 -2.84 -15.24
N VAL A 249 2.45 -1.97 -14.44
CA VAL A 249 2.99 -1.52 -13.15
C VAL A 249 1.92 -1.58 -12.05
N ILE A 250 2.28 -2.23 -10.94
CA ILE A 250 1.44 -2.43 -9.75
C ILE A 250 2.13 -1.73 -8.58
N VAL A 251 1.47 -0.75 -7.98
CA VAL A 251 2.04 0.06 -6.90
C VAL A 251 1.35 -0.26 -5.57
N SER A 252 2.15 -0.50 -4.53
CA SER A 252 1.69 -0.87 -3.18
C SER A 252 2.35 -0.01 -2.10
N PRO A 253 1.67 0.29 -0.97
CA PRO A 253 2.18 1.23 0.05
C PRO A 253 3.33 0.67 0.91
N THR A 254 3.44 -0.66 1.02
CA THR A 254 4.45 -1.32 1.86
C THR A 254 5.28 -2.31 1.05
N ARG A 255 6.56 -2.46 1.45
CA ARG A 255 7.54 -3.32 0.76
C ARG A 255 7.09 -4.77 0.73
N GLU A 256 6.48 -5.21 1.83
CA GLU A 256 6.03 -6.58 2.01
C GLU A 256 4.75 -6.89 1.23
N LEU A 257 3.89 -5.88 0.99
CA LEU A 257 2.76 -6.04 0.06
C LEU A 257 3.26 -6.14 -1.37
N ALA A 258 4.22 -5.29 -1.77
CA ALA A 258 4.86 -5.41 -3.08
C ALA A 258 5.51 -6.80 -3.25
N MET A 259 6.15 -7.35 -2.20
CA MET A 259 6.68 -8.72 -2.21
C MET A 259 5.58 -9.79 -2.28
N GLN A 260 4.50 -9.68 -1.48
CA GLN A 260 3.38 -10.63 -1.49
C GLN A 260 2.67 -10.67 -2.84
N THR A 261 2.32 -9.49 -3.37
CA THR A 261 1.69 -9.31 -4.68
C THR A 261 2.62 -9.78 -5.81
N HIS A 262 3.92 -9.50 -5.73
CA HIS A 262 4.91 -10.06 -6.65
C HIS A 262 4.92 -11.59 -6.65
N VAL A 263 4.92 -12.26 -5.49
CA VAL A 263 4.94 -13.74 -5.44
C VAL A 263 3.72 -14.35 -6.13
N GLN A 264 2.52 -13.80 -5.91
CA GLN A 264 1.30 -14.28 -6.57
C GLN A 264 1.31 -13.98 -8.08
N LEU A 265 1.69 -12.76 -8.46
CA LEU A 265 1.69 -12.31 -9.84
C LEU A 265 2.79 -12.96 -10.69
N ALA A 266 3.97 -13.23 -10.10
CA ALA A 266 5.07 -13.94 -10.75
C ALA A 266 4.75 -15.41 -11.00
N ALA A 267 4.07 -16.08 -10.07
CA ALA A 267 3.61 -17.46 -10.26
C ALA A 267 2.64 -17.58 -11.45
N LEU A 268 1.73 -16.62 -11.61
CA LEU A 268 0.79 -16.55 -12.73
C LEU A 268 1.49 -16.15 -14.04
N ALA A 269 2.35 -15.13 -14.01
CA ALA A 269 3.12 -14.65 -15.16
C ALA A 269 4.06 -15.72 -15.75
N ALA A 270 4.62 -16.60 -14.90
CA ALA A 270 5.49 -17.69 -15.33
C ALA A 270 4.79 -18.69 -16.26
N LEU A 271 3.48 -18.93 -16.08
CA LEU A 271 2.69 -19.85 -16.93
C LEU A 271 2.64 -19.40 -18.40
N VAL A 272 2.80 -18.10 -18.66
CA VAL A 272 2.87 -17.48 -19.99
C VAL A 272 4.25 -16.86 -20.30
N LYS A 273 5.29 -17.24 -19.53
CA LYS A 273 6.70 -16.83 -19.72
C LYS A 273 7.00 -15.33 -19.57
N LEU A 274 6.10 -14.55 -18.95
CA LEU A 274 6.32 -13.12 -18.67
C LEU A 274 7.22 -12.93 -17.44
N ARG A 275 8.08 -11.91 -17.43
CA ARG A 275 8.89 -11.58 -16.24
C ARG A 275 8.19 -10.55 -15.36
N CYS A 276 7.92 -10.95 -14.11
CA CYS A 276 7.54 -10.05 -13.03
C CYS A 276 8.78 -9.70 -12.18
N VAL A 277 8.94 -8.44 -11.77
CA VAL A 277 10.04 -7.97 -10.89
C VAL A 277 9.49 -7.13 -9.73
N CYS A 278 10.09 -7.25 -8.54
CA CYS A 278 9.69 -6.54 -7.33
C CYS A 278 10.69 -5.43 -6.95
N LEU A 279 10.23 -4.18 -6.83
CA LEU A 279 11.09 -3.01 -6.59
C LEU A 279 10.71 -2.30 -5.28
N PHE A 280 11.54 -2.45 -4.26
CA PHE A 280 11.28 -1.90 -2.92
C PHE A 280 12.54 -1.40 -2.21
N GLY A 281 12.39 -0.37 -1.38
CA GLY A 281 13.50 0.22 -0.63
C GLY A 281 14.09 -0.69 0.45
N GLY A 282 15.32 -0.42 0.89
CA GLY A 282 15.96 -1.13 2.00
C GLY A 282 16.64 -2.47 1.65
N SER A 283 16.53 -2.92 0.41
CA SER A 283 17.41 -3.90 -0.23
C SER A 283 18.24 -3.22 -1.34
N SER A 284 19.26 -3.93 -1.87
CA SER A 284 20.22 -3.39 -2.83
C SER A 284 19.53 -2.78 -4.06
N LYS A 285 20.01 -1.62 -4.52
CA LYS A 285 19.59 -1.07 -5.82
C LYS A 285 20.18 -1.89 -6.97
N ASP A 286 21.40 -2.39 -6.83
CA ASP A 286 22.13 -3.02 -7.94
C ASP A 286 21.63 -4.45 -8.22
N GLU A 287 21.17 -5.17 -7.19
CA GLU A 287 20.46 -6.45 -7.37
C GLU A 287 19.14 -6.26 -8.12
N GLN A 288 18.34 -5.25 -7.74
CA GLN A 288 17.09 -4.92 -8.42
C GLN A 288 17.36 -4.44 -9.86
N ARG A 289 18.39 -3.62 -10.10
CA ARG A 289 18.83 -3.23 -11.44
C ARG A 289 19.28 -4.45 -12.27
N ALA A 290 19.99 -5.40 -11.68
CA ALA A 290 20.37 -6.65 -12.35
C ALA A 290 19.18 -7.58 -12.68
N LEU A 291 18.03 -7.44 -11.99
CA LEU A 291 16.77 -8.07 -12.38
C LEU A 291 16.09 -7.30 -13.52
N ILE A 292 15.98 -5.97 -13.44
CA ILE A 292 15.40 -5.12 -14.48
C ILE A 292 16.16 -5.24 -15.80
N ASN A 293 17.50 -5.31 -15.76
CA ASN A 293 18.36 -5.43 -16.95
C ASN A 293 18.22 -6.77 -17.69
N LYS A 294 17.70 -7.83 -17.02
CA LYS A 294 17.29 -9.07 -17.70
C LYS A 294 15.96 -8.88 -18.45
N GLY A 295 15.22 -7.83 -18.10
CA GLY A 295 13.95 -7.39 -18.67
C GLY A 295 12.77 -7.72 -17.78
N ALA A 296 11.93 -6.73 -17.50
CA ALA A 296 10.67 -6.85 -16.77
C ALA A 296 9.49 -6.57 -17.72
N ASP A 297 8.57 -7.52 -17.85
CA ASP A 297 7.28 -7.32 -18.53
C ASP A 297 6.27 -6.65 -17.57
N ILE A 298 6.40 -6.97 -16.27
CA ILE A 298 5.54 -6.52 -15.18
C ILE A 298 6.42 -6.05 -14.01
N ILE A 299 6.12 -4.88 -13.44
CA ILE A 299 6.77 -4.36 -12.22
C ILE A 299 5.75 -4.29 -11.08
N VAL A 300 6.12 -4.80 -9.91
CA VAL A 300 5.41 -4.58 -8.64
C VAL A 300 6.32 -3.76 -7.73
N ALA A 301 5.85 -2.62 -7.18
CA ALA A 301 6.77 -1.69 -6.52
C ALA A 301 6.17 -0.88 -5.36
N THR A 302 7.05 -0.37 -4.51
CA THR A 302 6.76 0.76 -3.59
C THR A 302 7.17 2.09 -4.23
N PRO A 303 6.38 3.18 -4.11
CA PRO A 303 6.57 4.41 -4.89
C PRO A 303 8.01 4.94 -4.94
N GLY A 304 8.62 5.24 -3.80
CA GLY A 304 9.97 5.83 -3.74
C GLY A 304 11.08 5.00 -4.41
N ARG A 305 10.97 3.65 -4.44
CA ARG A 305 11.96 2.81 -5.16
C ARG A 305 11.64 2.65 -6.65
N LEU A 306 10.39 2.81 -7.06
CA LEU A 306 10.05 2.92 -8.48
C LEU A 306 10.56 4.26 -9.05
N LYS A 307 10.24 5.34 -8.34
CA LYS A 307 10.71 6.71 -8.61
C LYS A 307 12.25 6.80 -8.66
N ASP A 308 12.95 6.25 -7.67
CA ASP A 308 14.42 6.05 -7.67
C ASP A 308 14.98 5.56 -9.02
N PHE A 309 14.29 4.60 -9.66
CA PHE A 309 14.72 3.96 -10.91
C PHE A 309 14.15 4.61 -12.18
N MET A 310 13.08 5.40 -12.06
CA MET A 310 12.62 6.27 -13.14
C MET A 310 13.57 7.46 -13.28
N SER A 311 13.97 8.09 -12.15
CA SER A 311 14.89 9.23 -12.14
C SER A 311 16.32 8.88 -12.58
N ASP A 312 16.76 7.62 -12.42
CA ASP A 312 18.08 7.17 -12.90
C ASP A 312 18.05 6.48 -14.28
N GLY A 313 16.87 6.43 -14.93
CA GLY A 313 16.69 5.84 -16.26
C GLY A 313 16.71 4.31 -16.32
N THR A 314 16.79 3.61 -15.18
CA THR A 314 16.72 2.14 -15.13
C THR A 314 15.32 1.61 -15.52
N VAL A 315 14.25 2.35 -15.22
CA VAL A 315 12.85 1.96 -15.52
C VAL A 315 12.16 3.00 -16.38
N ASP A 316 11.78 2.58 -17.58
CA ASP A 316 10.80 3.25 -18.42
C ASP A 316 9.39 2.67 -18.18
N LEU A 317 8.39 3.56 -18.11
CA LEU A 317 6.97 3.25 -17.99
C LEU A 317 6.15 3.68 -19.22
N GLY A 318 6.76 4.24 -20.27
CA GLY A 318 6.08 4.67 -21.50
C GLY A 318 5.39 3.53 -22.28
N ALA A 319 5.69 2.27 -21.96
CA ALA A 319 4.97 1.10 -22.47
C ALA A 319 3.81 0.61 -21.57
N ALA A 320 3.68 1.12 -20.35
CA ALA A 320 2.85 0.56 -19.27
C ALA A 320 1.34 0.82 -19.45
N ARG A 321 0.72 0.06 -20.36
CA ARG A 321 -0.72 0.14 -20.69
C ARG A 321 -1.65 -0.51 -19.66
N PHE A 322 -1.13 -1.15 -18.60
CA PHE A 322 -1.96 -1.70 -17.51
C PHE A 322 -1.40 -1.26 -16.14
N VAL A 323 -2.24 -0.62 -15.32
CA VAL A 323 -1.80 -0.01 -14.06
C VAL A 323 -2.72 -0.42 -12.91
N VAL A 324 -2.12 -0.75 -11.75
CA VAL A 324 -2.86 -1.07 -10.52
C VAL A 324 -2.34 -0.24 -9.34
N LEU A 325 -3.25 0.38 -8.58
CA LEU A 325 -2.99 0.86 -7.22
C LEU A 325 -3.62 -0.11 -6.20
N ASP A 326 -2.79 -0.78 -5.40
CA ASP A 326 -3.22 -1.69 -4.33
C ASP A 326 -3.18 -0.97 -2.97
N GLU A 327 -4.16 -1.25 -2.10
CA GLU A 327 -4.54 -0.41 -0.94
C GLU A 327 -4.64 1.09 -1.34
N ALA A 328 -5.37 1.38 -2.44
CA ALA A 328 -5.42 2.69 -3.11
C ALA A 328 -5.81 3.88 -2.21
N ASP A 329 -6.58 3.65 -1.15
CA ASP A 329 -6.91 4.65 -0.12
C ASP A 329 -5.67 5.17 0.64
N ARG A 330 -4.60 4.37 0.73
CA ARG A 330 -3.30 4.81 1.25
C ARG A 330 -2.41 5.44 0.18
N MET A 331 -2.52 4.99 -1.06
CA MET A 331 -1.72 5.52 -2.18
C MET A 331 -2.11 6.94 -2.55
N LEU A 332 -3.36 7.31 -2.31
CA LEU A 332 -3.94 8.64 -2.58
C LEU A 332 -4.14 9.47 -1.29
N ASP A 333 -3.37 9.16 -0.24
CA ASP A 333 -3.33 9.90 1.02
C ASP A 333 -2.16 10.90 1.04
N LYS A 334 -2.25 11.93 1.91
CA LYS A 334 -1.23 12.99 2.04
C LYS A 334 0.14 12.37 2.36
N GLY A 335 1.05 12.42 1.39
CA GLY A 335 2.42 11.88 1.50
C GLY A 335 2.78 10.76 0.52
N PHE A 336 1.80 10.16 -0.18
CA PHE A 336 2.05 9.30 -1.35
C PHE A 336 1.49 9.89 -2.66
N GLU A 337 0.50 10.79 -2.56
CA GLU A 337 -0.21 11.38 -3.70
C GLU A 337 0.71 11.92 -4.80
N ASP A 338 1.77 12.66 -4.46
CA ASP A 338 2.66 13.30 -5.44
C ASP A 338 3.63 12.32 -6.11
N ASP A 339 4.13 11.32 -5.38
CA ASP A 339 4.89 10.21 -5.98
C ASP A 339 4.01 9.42 -6.96
N ILE A 340 2.71 9.25 -6.64
CA ILE A 340 1.74 8.60 -7.53
C ILE A 340 1.41 9.46 -8.76
N LYS A 341 1.28 10.78 -8.64
CA LYS A 341 1.15 11.68 -9.81
C LYS A 341 2.35 11.51 -10.76
N GLU A 342 3.56 11.44 -10.23
CA GLU A 342 4.79 11.27 -11.01
C GLU A 342 4.85 9.91 -11.72
N ILE A 343 4.57 8.81 -11.00
CA ILE A 343 4.52 7.45 -11.56
C ILE A 343 3.44 7.33 -12.65
N LEU A 344 2.25 7.89 -12.42
CA LEU A 344 1.14 7.86 -13.37
C LEU A 344 1.27 8.86 -14.52
N GLY A 345 2.15 9.85 -14.39
CA GLY A 345 2.53 10.79 -15.45
C GLY A 345 3.57 10.23 -16.42
N ALA A 346 4.40 9.29 -15.97
CA ALA A 346 5.36 8.57 -16.83
C ALA A 346 4.73 7.37 -17.59
N CYS A 347 3.51 6.97 -17.24
CA CYS A 347 2.73 5.98 -17.99
C CYS A 347 2.02 6.64 -19.20
N PRO A 348 1.60 5.87 -20.23
CA PRO A 348 0.66 6.32 -21.24
C PRO A 348 -0.56 7.02 -20.65
N THR A 349 -1.19 7.91 -21.44
CA THR A 349 -2.35 8.70 -20.98
C THR A 349 -3.47 7.80 -20.47
N ARG A 350 -4.32 8.31 -19.58
CA ARG A 350 -5.43 7.55 -18.98
C ARG A 350 -6.40 6.95 -20.01
N ASP A 351 -6.41 7.50 -21.23
CA ASP A 351 -7.22 7.07 -22.36
C ASP A 351 -6.54 5.95 -23.20
N GLN A 352 -5.25 5.69 -22.99
CA GLN A 352 -4.45 4.63 -23.64
C GLN A 352 -4.07 3.47 -22.70
N ARG A 353 -4.03 3.70 -21.39
CA ARG A 353 -3.85 2.65 -20.36
C ARG A 353 -5.18 2.20 -19.76
N GLN A 354 -5.23 0.99 -19.21
CA GLN A 354 -6.25 0.56 -18.25
C GLN A 354 -5.77 0.86 -16.82
N THR A 355 -6.61 1.50 -16.01
CA THR A 355 -6.27 1.83 -14.61
C THR A 355 -7.20 1.12 -13.64
N LEU A 356 -6.65 0.30 -12.73
CA LEU A 356 -7.39 -0.40 -11.68
C LEU A 356 -7.00 0.13 -10.29
N MET A 357 -7.97 0.23 -9.38
CA MET A 357 -7.73 0.59 -7.98
C MET A 357 -8.41 -0.39 -7.04
N PHE A 358 -7.69 -0.94 -6.08
CA PHE A 358 -8.22 -1.92 -5.12
C PHE A 358 -7.92 -1.50 -3.68
N THR A 359 -8.92 -1.61 -2.80
CA THR A 359 -8.81 -1.18 -1.39
C THR A 359 -9.93 -1.79 -0.52
N ALA A 360 -9.86 -1.59 0.80
CA ALA A 360 -10.95 -1.85 1.74
C ALA A 360 -11.74 -0.59 2.14
N THR A 361 -11.31 0.63 1.77
CA THR A 361 -12.02 1.88 2.11
C THR A 361 -12.10 2.84 0.92
N TRP A 362 -13.17 3.62 0.79
CA TRP A 362 -13.37 4.52 -0.36
C TRP A 362 -13.94 5.90 0.04
N PRO A 363 -13.25 6.66 0.91
CA PRO A 363 -13.71 7.98 1.37
C PRO A 363 -13.69 9.03 0.24
N GLN A 364 -14.62 9.99 0.29
CA GLN A 364 -14.84 11.02 -0.75
C GLN A 364 -13.56 11.71 -1.24
N SER A 365 -12.61 12.02 -0.34
CA SER A 365 -11.31 12.62 -0.67
C SER A 365 -10.45 11.75 -1.60
N VAL A 366 -10.47 10.43 -1.40
CA VAL A 366 -9.79 9.45 -2.27
C VAL A 366 -10.54 9.32 -3.60
N GLN A 367 -11.88 9.34 -3.59
CA GLN A 367 -12.67 9.28 -4.84
C GLN A 367 -12.38 10.49 -5.75
N ALA A 368 -12.26 11.69 -5.18
CA ALA A 368 -11.93 12.91 -5.91
C ALA A 368 -10.56 12.81 -6.62
N ILE A 369 -9.51 12.43 -5.88
CA ILE A 369 -8.16 12.26 -6.45
C ILE A 369 -8.15 11.13 -7.50
N ALA A 370 -8.77 9.98 -7.21
CA ALA A 370 -8.84 8.85 -8.13
C ALA A 370 -9.48 9.19 -9.48
N SER A 371 -10.50 10.07 -9.48
CA SER A 371 -11.18 10.50 -10.71
C SER A 371 -10.26 11.19 -11.74
N THR A 372 -9.13 11.75 -11.29
CA THR A 372 -8.15 12.38 -12.20
C THR A 372 -7.37 11.35 -13.02
N PHE A 373 -7.12 10.16 -12.46
CA PHE A 373 -6.22 9.15 -13.02
C PHE A 373 -6.89 8.10 -13.92
N MET A 374 -8.22 7.98 -13.83
CA MET A 374 -9.04 6.93 -14.47
C MET A 374 -9.98 7.51 -15.54
N VAL A 375 -10.53 6.66 -16.40
CA VAL A 375 -11.55 7.01 -17.39
C VAL A 375 -12.82 6.19 -17.18
N GLU A 376 -13.89 6.86 -16.73
CA GLU A 376 -15.23 6.28 -16.56
C GLU A 376 -15.23 4.90 -15.87
N PRO A 377 -14.61 4.79 -14.67
CA PRO A 377 -14.34 3.51 -14.04
C PRO A 377 -15.60 2.83 -13.51
N VAL A 378 -15.67 1.51 -13.60
CA VAL A 378 -16.72 0.72 -12.94
C VAL A 378 -16.41 0.60 -11.45
N LYS A 379 -17.36 0.93 -10.58
CA LYS A 379 -17.22 0.82 -9.11
C LYS A 379 -17.90 -0.46 -8.63
N ILE A 380 -17.10 -1.43 -8.18
CA ILE A 380 -17.57 -2.68 -7.58
C ILE A 380 -17.37 -2.58 -6.05
N THR A 381 -18.44 -2.75 -5.30
CA THR A 381 -18.45 -2.67 -3.83
C THR A 381 -19.01 -3.97 -3.23
N ILE A 382 -18.32 -4.53 -2.24
CA ILE A 382 -18.71 -5.79 -1.57
C ILE A 382 -18.94 -5.53 -0.07
N GLY A 383 -20.13 -5.87 0.44
CA GLY A 383 -20.57 -5.70 1.82
C GLY A 383 -21.79 -4.78 1.94
N ARG A 384 -22.54 -4.88 3.05
CA ARG A 384 -23.84 -4.18 3.30
C ARG A 384 -23.95 -2.71 2.87
N GLY A 385 -22.86 -1.93 2.93
CA GLY A 385 -22.78 -0.56 2.43
C GLY A 385 -22.90 -0.40 0.91
N ALA A 386 -23.01 -1.50 0.17
CA ALA A 386 -23.36 -1.57 -1.25
C ALA A 386 -24.68 -0.87 -1.57
N ASN A 387 -25.71 -1.05 -0.73
CA ASN A 387 -27.09 -0.66 -1.02
C ASN A 387 -27.49 0.66 -0.35
N GLY A 388 -26.76 1.73 -0.67
CA GLY A 388 -27.31 3.09 -0.69
C GLY A 388 -26.83 4.09 0.38
N THR A 389 -26.34 5.23 -0.10
CA THR A 389 -26.86 6.56 0.27
C THR A 389 -26.89 7.42 -0.99
N GLU A 390 -27.76 8.45 -1.05
CA GLU A 390 -27.92 9.37 -2.20
C GLU A 390 -26.76 10.38 -2.34
N GLY A 391 -25.53 9.96 -2.03
CA GLY A 391 -24.30 10.76 -2.12
C GLY A 391 -23.04 9.97 -2.47
N GLY A 392 -23.16 8.69 -2.86
CA GLY A 392 -22.02 7.86 -3.31
C GLY A 392 -20.98 7.49 -2.25
N ALA A 393 -21.20 7.91 -1.00
CA ALA A 393 -20.41 7.57 0.17
C ALA A 393 -20.76 6.14 0.62
N VAL A 394 -19.82 5.21 0.40
CA VAL A 394 -19.87 3.87 1.00
C VAL A 394 -19.51 4.02 2.46
N GLU A 395 -20.36 3.54 3.37
CA GLU A 395 -20.02 3.53 4.80
C GLU A 395 -18.77 2.70 5.07
N LEU A 396 -17.94 3.17 5.99
CA LEU A 396 -16.75 2.46 6.45
C LEU A 396 -17.15 1.24 7.28
N GLN A 397 -17.20 0.07 6.64
CA GLN A 397 -17.64 -1.17 7.28
C GLN A 397 -16.46 -2.09 7.63
N ALA A 398 -16.50 -2.61 8.85
CA ALA A 398 -15.61 -3.67 9.31
C ALA A 398 -16.16 -5.06 8.91
N ASN A 399 -15.27 -6.03 8.74
CA ASN A 399 -15.60 -7.43 8.50
C ASN A 399 -16.47 -7.98 9.65
N SER A 400 -17.69 -8.41 9.34
CA SER A 400 -18.71 -8.89 10.29
C SER A 400 -18.33 -10.19 11.02
N ARG A 401 -17.29 -10.90 10.57
CA ARG A 401 -16.75 -12.11 11.23
C ARG A 401 -15.74 -11.79 12.35
N ILE A 402 -15.53 -10.51 12.65
CA ILE A 402 -14.66 -10.03 13.72
C ILE A 402 -15.51 -9.57 14.91
N THR A 403 -15.40 -10.30 16.03
CA THR A 403 -15.95 -9.85 17.31
C THR A 403 -15.14 -8.67 17.81
N GLN A 404 -15.74 -7.47 17.88
CA GLN A 404 -15.07 -6.24 18.28
C GLN A 404 -15.44 -5.89 19.72
N ARG A 405 -14.44 -5.83 20.59
CA ARG A 405 -14.56 -5.45 22.01
C ARG A 405 -13.77 -4.16 22.23
N VAL A 406 -14.44 -3.09 22.64
CA VAL A 406 -13.79 -1.86 23.09
C VAL A 406 -13.77 -1.85 24.61
N GLU A 407 -12.61 -1.56 25.19
CA GLU A 407 -12.42 -1.35 26.62
C GLU A 407 -11.99 0.12 26.81
N VAL A 408 -12.83 0.90 27.49
CA VAL A 408 -12.48 2.27 27.88
C VAL A 408 -11.66 2.20 29.16
N LEU A 409 -10.52 2.90 29.20
CA LEU A 409 -9.58 2.82 30.31
C LEU A 409 -8.65 4.05 30.36
N GLU A 410 -7.97 4.22 31.50
CA GLU A 410 -6.95 5.27 31.65
C GLU A 410 -5.63 4.86 30.97
N PRO A 411 -4.87 5.81 30.36
CA PRO A 411 -3.66 5.49 29.60
C PRO A 411 -2.60 4.70 30.37
N ARG A 412 -2.53 4.87 31.69
CA ARG A 412 -1.61 4.14 32.59
C ARG A 412 -1.93 2.64 32.71
N ASP A 413 -3.19 2.26 32.56
CA ASP A 413 -3.69 0.91 32.88
C ASP A 413 -3.60 -0.04 31.66
N LYS A 414 -3.32 0.51 30.47
CA LYS A 414 -3.07 -0.21 29.19
C LYS A 414 -2.13 -1.40 29.32
N GLU A 415 -0.96 -1.20 29.93
CA GLU A 415 0.08 -2.23 30.01
C GLU A 415 -0.27 -3.36 30.98
N PHE A 416 -0.95 -3.03 32.08
CA PHE A 416 -1.47 -4.02 33.01
C PHE A 416 -2.57 -4.86 32.34
N ARG A 417 -3.53 -4.21 31.67
CA ARG A 417 -4.62 -4.89 30.96
C ARG A 417 -4.11 -5.73 29.79
N LEU A 418 -3.11 -5.26 29.03
CA LEU A 418 -2.44 -6.03 27.98
C LEU A 418 -1.79 -7.31 28.53
N LEU A 419 -1.06 -7.20 29.65
CA LEU A 419 -0.46 -8.36 30.31
C LEU A 419 -1.50 -9.33 30.86
N GLN A 420 -2.66 -8.85 31.30
CA GLN A 420 -3.77 -9.69 31.73
C GLN A 420 -4.36 -10.47 30.53
N ILE A 421 -4.75 -9.78 29.46
CA ILE A 421 -5.32 -10.41 28.24
C ILE A 421 -4.36 -11.44 27.65
N LEU A 422 -3.07 -11.12 27.55
CA LEU A 422 -2.07 -12.06 27.02
C LEU A 422 -1.87 -13.28 27.92
N LYS A 423 -1.94 -13.13 29.26
CA LYS A 423 -1.92 -14.27 30.18
C LYS A 423 -3.17 -15.14 30.05
N GLU A 424 -4.35 -14.54 29.97
CA GLU A 424 -5.63 -15.24 29.77
C GLU A 424 -5.62 -16.06 28.48
N ARG A 425 -5.02 -15.53 27.39
CA ARG A 425 -5.00 -16.17 26.07
C ARG A 425 -3.78 -17.05 25.78
N GLN A 426 -2.74 -17.07 26.60
CA GLN A 426 -1.55 -17.93 26.39
C GLN A 426 -1.46 -19.16 27.31
N VAL A 427 -2.56 -19.54 27.96
CA VAL A 427 -2.64 -20.71 28.85
C VAL A 427 -3.35 -21.89 28.17
N GLY A 428 -2.97 -23.10 28.54
CA GLY A 428 -3.59 -24.34 28.06
C GLY A 428 -3.49 -24.49 26.53
N LYS A 429 -4.61 -24.85 25.89
CA LYS A 429 -4.68 -25.12 24.44
C LYS A 429 -4.42 -23.86 23.58
N ALA A 430 -4.67 -22.65 24.11
CA ALA A 430 -4.48 -21.38 23.40
C ALA A 430 -3.03 -20.85 23.42
N LYS A 431 -2.09 -21.53 24.09
CA LYS A 431 -0.67 -21.11 24.24
C LYS A 431 0.09 -20.78 22.95
N ASN A 432 -0.40 -21.27 21.80
CA ASN A 432 0.17 -21.03 20.47
C ASN A 432 -0.76 -20.21 19.55
N ASP A 433 -1.87 -19.67 20.06
CA ASP A 433 -2.71 -18.75 19.29
C ASP A 433 -1.91 -17.52 18.88
N ARG A 434 -1.96 -17.17 17.60
CA ARG A 434 -1.28 -15.99 17.06
C ARG A 434 -2.04 -14.73 17.47
N ILE A 435 -1.35 -13.78 18.10
CA ILE A 435 -1.87 -12.52 18.61
C ILE A 435 -1.06 -11.35 18.01
N LEU A 436 -1.75 -10.37 17.43
CA LEU A 436 -1.13 -9.18 16.85
C LEU A 436 -1.47 -7.94 17.71
N VAL A 437 -0.43 -7.24 18.19
CA VAL A 437 -0.55 -6.16 19.17
C VAL A 437 -0.12 -4.84 18.51
N PHE A 438 -1.08 -3.97 18.22
CA PHE A 438 -0.83 -2.68 17.59
C PHE A 438 -0.57 -1.56 18.60
N CYS A 439 0.61 -0.95 18.45
CA CYS A 439 1.01 0.33 19.03
C CYS A 439 0.98 1.39 17.92
N LEU A 440 0.80 2.66 18.28
CA LEU A 440 0.83 3.76 17.30
C LEU A 440 2.29 4.18 17.02
N TYR A 441 3.12 4.29 18.05
CA TYR A 441 4.48 4.83 17.89
C TYR A 441 5.54 3.74 17.89
N LYS A 442 6.59 3.91 17.06
CA LYS A 442 7.75 3.00 17.05
C LYS A 442 8.40 2.80 18.43
N LYS A 443 8.58 3.89 19.21
CA LYS A 443 9.10 3.84 20.59
C LYS A 443 8.16 3.12 21.56
N GLU A 444 6.85 3.20 21.32
CA GLU A 444 5.83 2.47 22.11
C GLU A 444 5.92 0.97 21.80
N ALA A 445 6.01 0.58 20.53
CA ALA A 445 6.17 -0.81 20.10
C ALA A 445 7.42 -1.47 20.73
N THR A 446 8.61 -0.86 20.62
CA THR A 446 9.84 -1.39 21.23
C THR A 446 9.72 -1.52 22.76
N ARG A 447 9.04 -0.56 23.41
CA ARG A 447 8.84 -0.53 24.87
C ARG A 447 7.87 -1.61 25.34
N VAL A 448 6.80 -1.85 24.59
CA VAL A 448 5.83 -2.92 24.84
C VAL A 448 6.46 -4.29 24.58
N GLU A 449 7.16 -4.49 23.47
CA GLU A 449 7.95 -5.70 23.20
C GLU A 449 8.90 -6.04 24.37
N ALA A 450 9.71 -5.06 24.81
CA ALA A 450 10.62 -5.23 25.94
C ALA A 450 9.91 -5.44 27.29
N LEU A 451 8.68 -4.95 27.48
CA LEU A 451 7.86 -5.29 28.65
C LEU A 451 7.39 -6.75 28.60
N LEU A 452 6.80 -7.17 27.48
CA LEU A 452 6.24 -8.52 27.32
C LEU A 452 7.34 -9.59 27.44
N ALA A 453 8.49 -9.38 26.79
CA ALA A 453 9.65 -10.27 26.90
C ALA A 453 10.15 -10.42 28.36
N ARG A 454 10.27 -9.32 29.10
CA ARG A 454 10.63 -9.34 30.55
C ARG A 454 9.56 -9.97 31.45
N LYS A 455 8.34 -10.19 30.96
CA LYS A 455 7.28 -10.94 31.64
C LYS A 455 7.17 -12.40 31.15
N GLY A 456 8.14 -12.89 30.38
CA GLY A 456 8.22 -14.28 29.92
C GLY A 456 7.36 -14.61 28.70
N ILE A 457 6.78 -13.60 28.03
CA ILE A 457 5.95 -13.79 26.84
C ILE A 457 6.86 -13.90 25.62
N ARG A 458 6.65 -14.96 24.80
CA ARG A 458 7.32 -15.13 23.51
C ARG A 458 6.77 -14.12 22.51
N VAL A 459 7.55 -13.08 22.25
CA VAL A 459 7.17 -11.90 21.45
C VAL A 459 8.29 -11.53 20.47
N GLY A 460 7.91 -10.97 19.31
CA GLY A 460 8.80 -10.20 18.45
C GLY A 460 8.18 -8.85 18.06
N GLY A 461 9.01 -7.90 17.62
CA GLY A 461 8.60 -6.57 17.19
C GLY A 461 8.69 -6.34 15.67
N ILE A 462 7.83 -5.47 15.12
CA ILE A 462 7.96 -4.94 13.76
C ILE A 462 7.58 -3.45 13.66
N HIS A 463 8.58 -2.62 13.33
CA HIS A 463 8.41 -1.17 13.11
C HIS A 463 9.45 -0.61 12.12
N GLY A 464 9.23 0.61 11.64
CA GLY A 464 10.03 1.24 10.57
C GLY A 464 11.55 1.37 10.84
N ASP A 465 11.96 1.50 12.11
CA ASP A 465 13.38 1.61 12.48
C ASP A 465 14.16 0.27 12.44
N LEU A 466 13.49 -0.86 12.23
CA LEU A 466 14.17 -2.15 12.05
C LEU A 466 14.71 -2.29 10.62
N ARG A 467 15.89 -2.90 10.48
CA ARG A 467 16.45 -3.29 9.18
C ARG A 467 15.53 -4.32 8.50
N GLN A 468 15.57 -4.38 7.17
CA GLN A 468 14.68 -5.26 6.41
C GLN A 468 14.82 -6.74 6.82
N GLU A 469 16.05 -7.22 6.99
CA GLU A 469 16.38 -8.55 7.53
C GLU A 469 15.72 -8.84 8.89
N GLN A 470 15.74 -7.87 9.81
CA GLN A 470 15.15 -8.00 11.13
C GLN A 470 13.62 -8.08 11.04
N ARG A 471 13.00 -7.27 10.16
CA ARG A 471 11.55 -7.28 9.90
C ARG A 471 11.11 -8.61 9.30
N THR A 472 11.86 -9.16 8.35
CA THR A 472 11.66 -10.50 7.79
C THR A 472 11.75 -11.57 8.88
N ARG A 473 12.84 -11.59 9.67
CA ARG A 473 13.04 -12.58 10.73
C ARG A 473 11.94 -12.55 11.81
N SER A 474 11.52 -11.37 12.27
CA SER A 474 10.40 -11.23 13.21
C SER A 474 9.09 -11.78 12.63
N LEU A 475 8.82 -11.54 11.35
CA LEU A 475 7.63 -12.03 10.67
C LEU A 475 7.68 -13.55 10.44
N GLU A 476 8.87 -14.10 10.16
CA GLU A 476 9.09 -15.55 10.03
C GLU A 476 8.92 -16.29 11.36
N ALA A 477 9.46 -15.76 12.47
CA ALA A 477 9.26 -16.30 13.81
C ALA A 477 7.77 -16.26 14.24
N PHE A 478 7.01 -15.27 13.78
CA PHE A 478 5.56 -15.21 13.96
C PHE A 478 4.80 -16.20 13.06
N LYS A 479 5.27 -16.39 11.81
CA LYS A 479 4.72 -17.41 10.89
C LYS A 479 4.93 -18.82 11.41
N SER A 480 6.13 -19.16 11.89
CA SER A 480 6.44 -20.48 12.46
C SER A 480 5.70 -20.76 13.78
N GLY A 481 5.32 -19.72 14.52
CA GLY A 481 4.76 -19.84 15.87
C GLY A 481 5.83 -19.92 16.98
N GLU A 482 7.10 -19.69 16.64
CA GLU A 482 8.19 -19.47 17.60
C GLU A 482 7.86 -18.28 18.52
N THR A 483 7.36 -17.18 17.95
CA THR A 483 6.78 -16.05 18.68
C THR A 483 5.28 -15.92 18.38
N PRO A 484 4.37 -16.40 19.24
CA PRO A 484 2.92 -16.25 19.06
C PRO A 484 2.41 -14.81 19.23
N VAL A 485 3.21 -13.87 19.75
CA VAL A 485 2.87 -12.44 19.81
C VAL A 485 3.77 -11.64 18.87
N LEU A 486 3.17 -10.78 18.06
CA LEU A 486 3.88 -9.76 17.28
C LEU A 486 3.42 -8.37 17.74
N VAL A 487 4.34 -7.55 18.23
CA VAL A 487 4.09 -6.14 18.56
C VAL A 487 4.45 -5.30 17.35
N ALA A 488 3.51 -4.47 16.89
CA ALA A 488 3.60 -3.81 15.60
C ALA A 488 3.19 -2.34 15.64
N THR A 489 3.67 -1.60 14.65
CA THR A 489 3.10 -0.31 14.22
C THR A 489 2.21 -0.51 12.99
N ASP A 490 1.58 0.55 12.46
CA ASP A 490 0.72 0.48 11.26
C ASP A 490 1.41 -0.06 9.98
N VAL A 491 2.74 -0.17 10.01
CA VAL A 491 3.54 -1.02 9.12
C VAL A 491 2.98 -2.46 8.98
N ALA A 492 2.26 -2.97 9.98
CA ALA A 492 1.56 -4.27 9.95
C ALA A 492 0.05 -4.19 9.72
N ALA A 493 -0.55 -2.99 9.75
CA ALA A 493 -1.99 -2.80 9.60
C ALA A 493 -2.46 -3.02 8.16
N ARG A 494 -1.61 -2.70 7.18
CA ARG A 494 -1.87 -2.82 5.75
C ARG A 494 -0.83 -3.74 5.11
N GLY A 495 -1.25 -4.54 4.13
CA GLY A 495 -0.33 -5.22 3.23
C GLY A 495 0.70 -6.28 3.73
N LEU A 496 0.97 -6.44 5.04
CA LEU A 496 1.78 -7.59 5.48
C LEU A 496 1.03 -8.91 5.22
N ASP A 497 1.76 -9.89 4.65
CA ASP A 497 1.44 -11.31 4.72
C ASP A 497 1.64 -11.81 6.15
N ILE A 498 0.67 -11.48 7.02
CA ILE A 498 0.51 -12.07 8.34
C ILE A 498 -0.46 -13.26 8.17
N PRO A 499 -0.11 -14.47 8.63
CA PRO A 499 -1.06 -15.57 8.68
C PRO A 499 -2.23 -15.18 9.60
N GLU A 500 -3.40 -15.79 9.39
CA GLU A 500 -4.59 -15.51 10.22
C GLU A 500 -4.25 -15.57 11.72
N VAL A 501 -4.43 -14.43 12.39
CA VAL A 501 -4.28 -14.28 13.84
C VAL A 501 -5.64 -14.48 14.50
N LYS A 502 -5.69 -15.02 15.72
CA LYS A 502 -6.98 -15.19 16.43
C LYS A 502 -7.40 -13.99 17.25
N LEU A 503 -6.45 -13.17 17.69
CA LEU A 503 -6.70 -11.94 18.41
C LEU A 503 -5.88 -10.79 17.83
N VAL A 504 -6.52 -9.66 17.56
CA VAL A 504 -5.89 -8.36 17.37
C VAL A 504 -6.10 -7.53 18.64
N ILE A 505 -5.04 -6.87 19.14
CA ILE A 505 -5.12 -5.95 20.29
C ILE A 505 -4.63 -4.57 19.86
N ASN A 506 -5.52 -3.58 19.81
CA ASN A 506 -5.15 -2.17 19.67
C ASN A 506 -4.81 -1.62 21.06
N VAL A 507 -3.52 -1.46 21.38
CA VAL A 507 -3.05 -0.89 22.66
C VAL A 507 -3.21 0.63 22.65
N THR A 508 -3.02 1.26 21.49
CA THR A 508 -3.31 2.68 21.27
C THR A 508 -4.06 2.82 19.96
N PHE A 509 -5.11 3.66 19.96
CA PHE A 509 -5.98 3.85 18.81
C PHE A 509 -5.19 4.40 17.60
N PRO A 510 -5.50 4.00 16.35
CA PRO A 510 -4.88 4.57 15.16
C PRO A 510 -5.28 6.04 14.93
N LEU A 511 -4.52 6.74 14.09
CA LEU A 511 -4.80 8.14 13.71
C LEU A 511 -6.06 8.31 12.86
N THR A 512 -6.53 7.23 12.23
CA THR A 512 -7.68 7.23 11.31
C THR A 512 -8.61 6.05 11.63
N ILE A 513 -9.90 6.18 11.33
CA ILE A 513 -10.86 5.07 11.51
C ILE A 513 -10.72 4.04 10.37
N GLU A 514 -10.18 4.48 9.23
CA GLU A 514 -9.75 3.66 8.11
C GLU A 514 -8.66 2.67 8.54
N ASP A 515 -7.61 3.14 9.22
CA ASP A 515 -6.55 2.28 9.77
C ASP A 515 -7.07 1.32 10.87
N TYR A 516 -8.09 1.71 11.64
CA TYR A 516 -8.75 0.80 12.59
C TYR A 516 -9.32 -0.44 11.89
N VAL A 517 -10.07 -0.25 10.79
CA VAL A 517 -10.61 -1.35 9.97
C VAL A 517 -9.47 -2.24 9.43
N HIS A 518 -8.40 -1.63 8.91
CA HIS A 518 -7.24 -2.36 8.38
C HIS A 518 -6.48 -3.19 9.44
N ARG A 519 -6.32 -2.64 10.65
CA ARG A 519 -5.72 -3.33 11.81
C ARG A 519 -6.54 -4.53 12.24
N ILE A 520 -7.84 -4.37 12.50
CA ILE A 520 -8.69 -5.50 12.92
C ILE A 520 -8.82 -6.53 11.80
N GLY A 521 -8.84 -6.10 10.53
CA GLY A 521 -8.81 -6.93 9.32
C GLY A 521 -7.58 -7.83 9.13
N ARG A 522 -6.67 -7.90 10.10
CA ARG A 522 -5.65 -8.97 10.19
C ARG A 522 -6.23 -10.28 10.73
N THR A 523 -7.38 -10.26 11.42
CA THR A 523 -8.20 -11.44 11.75
C THR A 523 -9.47 -11.52 10.88
N GLY A 524 -10.35 -12.50 11.12
CA GLY A 524 -11.61 -12.70 10.38
C GLY A 524 -11.46 -13.21 8.92
N ARG A 525 -10.28 -13.72 8.56
CA ARG A 525 -9.88 -14.01 7.17
C ARG A 525 -10.35 -15.39 6.68
N ALA A 526 -10.44 -15.54 5.36
CA ALA A 526 -10.71 -16.82 4.68
C ALA A 526 -11.90 -17.61 5.26
N GLY A 527 -13.00 -16.92 5.56
CA GLY A 527 -14.23 -17.50 6.13
C GLY A 527 -14.18 -17.82 7.63
N LYS A 528 -13.02 -17.68 8.30
CA LYS A 528 -12.92 -17.90 9.75
C LYS A 528 -13.32 -16.66 10.55
N THR A 529 -13.73 -16.88 11.80
CA THR A 529 -13.97 -15.84 12.80
C THR A 529 -12.71 -15.50 13.61
N GLY A 530 -12.70 -14.33 14.26
CA GLY A 530 -11.68 -13.94 15.23
C GLY A 530 -12.07 -12.71 16.04
N GLU A 531 -11.18 -12.27 16.92
CA GLU A 531 -11.47 -11.26 17.94
C GLU A 531 -10.57 -10.03 17.80
N ALA A 532 -11.11 -8.85 18.09
CA ALA A 532 -10.37 -7.60 18.13
C ALA A 532 -10.69 -6.83 19.43
N ILE A 533 -9.70 -6.71 20.33
CA ILE A 533 -9.81 -5.93 21.56
C ILE A 533 -9.15 -4.55 21.34
N THR A 534 -9.81 -3.48 21.76
CA THR A 534 -9.32 -2.10 21.57
C THR A 534 -9.35 -1.30 22.85
N MET A 535 -8.18 -0.83 23.27
CA MET A 535 -7.96 -0.01 24.46
C MET A 535 -8.16 1.47 24.11
N PHE A 536 -9.36 1.97 24.39
CA PHE A 536 -9.78 3.33 24.06
C PHE A 536 -9.65 4.24 25.29
N THR A 537 -9.25 5.49 25.10
CA THR A 537 -8.94 6.42 26.19
C THR A 537 -9.47 7.83 25.91
N VAL A 538 -9.39 8.70 26.90
CA VAL A 538 -9.85 10.10 26.81
C VAL A 538 -9.16 10.88 25.67
N VAL A 539 -7.91 10.56 25.32
CA VAL A 539 -7.21 11.22 24.19
C VAL A 539 -7.73 10.76 22.82
N ASP A 540 -8.31 9.56 22.75
CA ASP A 540 -8.87 8.99 21.51
C ASP A 540 -10.28 9.54 21.20
N LYS A 541 -10.87 10.35 22.12
CA LYS A 541 -12.22 10.95 22.06
C LYS A 541 -12.61 11.53 20.68
N ALA A 542 -11.67 12.08 19.92
CA ALA A 542 -11.95 12.62 18.58
C ALA A 542 -12.51 11.59 17.59
N HIS A 543 -12.29 10.30 17.82
CA HIS A 543 -12.71 9.19 16.96
C HIS A 543 -13.93 8.41 17.49
N SER A 544 -14.49 8.78 18.65
CA SER A 544 -15.57 8.03 19.32
C SER A 544 -16.79 7.85 18.43
N GLY A 545 -17.30 8.92 17.82
CA GLY A 545 -18.45 8.86 16.91
C GLY A 545 -18.23 7.92 15.73
N SER A 546 -17.07 7.99 15.09
CA SER A 546 -16.73 7.12 13.96
C SER A 546 -16.62 5.65 14.38
N LEU A 547 -16.02 5.38 15.54
CA LEU A 547 -15.92 4.02 16.10
C LEU A 547 -17.30 3.45 16.48
N ILE A 548 -18.16 4.25 17.10
CA ILE A 548 -19.54 3.88 17.44
C ILE A 548 -20.33 3.50 16.17
N ASN A 549 -20.16 4.23 15.07
CA ASN A 549 -20.81 3.90 13.81
C ASN A 549 -20.32 2.56 13.23
N ILE A 550 -19.01 2.28 13.26
CA ILE A 550 -18.48 0.97 12.82
C ILE A 550 -18.99 -0.18 13.68
N LEU A 551 -19.01 -0.02 15.01
CA LEU A 551 -19.55 -1.05 15.91
C LEU A 551 -21.03 -1.31 15.63
N LYS A 552 -21.85 -0.27 15.43
CA LYS A 552 -23.27 -0.39 15.07
C LYS A 552 -23.47 -1.07 13.71
N GLY A 553 -22.74 -0.66 12.68
CA GLY A 553 -22.80 -1.26 11.33
C GLY A 553 -22.38 -2.74 11.32
N ALA A 554 -21.40 -3.10 12.15
CA ALA A 554 -20.97 -4.48 12.37
C ALA A 554 -21.81 -5.26 13.41
N GLN A 555 -22.91 -4.67 13.92
CA GLN A 555 -23.84 -5.27 14.88
C GLN A 555 -23.16 -5.73 16.19
N GLN A 556 -22.15 -4.96 16.64
CA GLN A 556 -21.33 -5.21 17.83
C GLN A 556 -21.81 -4.38 19.04
N PRO A 557 -21.61 -4.87 20.28
CA PRO A 557 -21.96 -4.11 21.49
C PRO A 557 -21.12 -2.84 21.62
N VAL A 558 -21.77 -1.71 21.85
CA VAL A 558 -21.13 -0.42 22.12
C VAL A 558 -21.08 -0.20 23.64
N PRO A 559 -19.90 -0.03 24.26
CA PRO A 559 -19.83 0.25 25.70
C PRO A 559 -20.45 1.61 26.05
N ASP A 560 -21.21 1.70 27.14
CA ASP A 560 -21.78 2.96 27.63
C ASP A 560 -20.70 4.02 27.89
N GLU A 561 -19.51 3.58 28.29
CA GLU A 561 -18.36 4.45 28.52
C GLU A 561 -17.82 5.08 27.24
N LEU A 562 -18.00 4.41 26.09
CA LEU A 562 -17.67 4.99 24.78
C LEU A 562 -18.73 6.03 24.38
N LEU A 563 -20.00 5.81 24.73
CA LEU A 563 -21.10 6.77 24.50
C LEU A 563 -20.89 8.08 25.28
N LYS A 564 -20.31 8.03 26.49
CA LYS A 564 -19.96 9.22 27.31
C LYS A 564 -19.02 10.21 26.57
N PHE A 565 -18.27 9.76 25.56
CA PHE A 565 -17.43 10.64 24.74
C PHE A 565 -18.19 11.42 23.66
N GLY A 566 -19.43 11.02 23.34
CA GLY A 566 -20.27 11.60 22.32
C GLY A 566 -20.21 10.85 20.98
N THR A 567 -21.32 10.90 20.25
CA THR A 567 -21.54 10.23 18.95
C THR A 567 -21.15 11.08 17.74
N THR A 568 -20.80 12.37 17.94
CA THR A 568 -20.57 13.32 16.86
C THR A 568 -19.33 12.98 16.03
N VAL A 569 -19.53 12.50 14.81
CA VAL A 569 -18.47 12.41 13.80
C VAL A 569 -18.05 13.82 13.39
N LYS A 570 -16.82 14.22 13.70
CA LYS A 570 -16.24 15.45 13.13
C LYS A 570 -16.05 15.25 11.62
N LYS A 571 -16.70 16.08 10.79
CA LYS A 571 -16.38 16.15 9.35
C LYS A 571 -14.89 16.47 9.18
N LYS A 572 -14.23 15.84 8.19
CA LYS A 572 -12.87 16.22 7.79
C LYS A 572 -12.92 17.65 7.25
N THR A 573 -12.34 18.59 8.00
CA THR A 573 -12.33 20.03 7.66
C THR A 573 -11.30 20.32 6.57
N HIS A 574 -11.61 21.23 5.65
CA HIS A 574 -10.66 21.67 4.63
C HIS A 574 -9.54 22.52 5.26
N ASP A 575 -8.27 22.20 5.01
CA ASP A 575 -7.10 22.85 5.63
C ASP A 575 -7.17 24.40 5.59
N MET A 576 -7.74 24.98 4.53
CA MET A 576 -7.83 26.43 4.31
C MET A 576 -9.20 27.06 4.64
N TYR A 577 -10.26 26.27 4.87
CA TYR A 577 -11.65 26.76 5.06
C TYR A 577 -12.39 26.16 6.26
N GLY A 578 -11.74 25.29 7.04
CA GLY A 578 -12.28 24.74 8.28
C GLY A 578 -13.58 23.95 8.07
N SER A 579 -14.56 24.21 8.93
CA SER A 579 -15.89 23.57 8.93
C SER A 579 -16.91 24.25 8.01
N PHE A 580 -16.57 25.37 7.36
CA PHE A 580 -17.50 26.17 6.56
C PHE A 580 -17.42 25.86 5.05
N PHE A 581 -16.58 24.91 4.65
CA PHE A 581 -16.52 24.45 3.27
C PHE A 581 -17.85 23.77 2.87
N LYS A 582 -18.60 24.42 1.98
CA LYS A 582 -19.64 23.75 1.20
C LYS A 582 -18.95 23.00 0.07
N ASP A 583 -19.29 21.72 -0.12
CA ASP A 583 -19.05 21.04 -1.39
C ASP A 583 -19.91 21.74 -2.45
N VAL A 584 -19.28 22.60 -3.25
CA VAL A 584 -19.90 23.23 -4.42
C VAL A 584 -19.69 22.29 -5.59
N ASP A 585 -20.79 21.81 -6.17
CA ASP A 585 -20.76 20.95 -7.36
C ASP A 585 -20.30 21.75 -8.58
N MET A 586 -19.01 21.64 -8.89
CA MET A 586 -18.36 22.28 -10.03
C MET A 586 -18.88 21.80 -11.40
N THR A 587 -19.77 20.80 -11.45
CA THR A 587 -20.42 20.38 -12.71
C THR A 587 -21.66 21.22 -13.05
N GLN A 588 -22.20 22.00 -12.10
CA GLN A 588 -23.31 22.90 -12.35
C GLN A 588 -22.85 24.11 -13.17
N LYS A 589 -23.34 24.22 -14.41
CA LYS A 589 -23.15 25.44 -15.22
C LYS A 589 -23.76 26.63 -14.49
N ALA A 590 -22.96 27.69 -14.32
CA ALA A 590 -23.40 28.93 -13.72
C ALA A 590 -24.66 29.48 -14.43
N THR A 591 -25.77 29.55 -13.69
CA THR A 591 -26.99 30.21 -14.15
C THR A 591 -26.72 31.70 -14.27
N LYS A 592 -26.70 32.20 -15.52
CA LYS A 592 -26.51 33.62 -15.81
C LYS A 592 -27.76 34.39 -15.36
N ILE A 593 -27.73 34.94 -14.16
CA ILE A 593 -28.76 35.86 -13.66
C ILE A 593 -28.70 37.11 -14.54
N THR A 594 -29.67 37.26 -15.44
CA THR A 594 -30.04 38.55 -16.01
C THR A 594 -30.87 39.30 -14.99
N PHE A 595 -30.49 40.54 -14.72
CA PHE A 595 -31.35 41.50 -14.05
C PHE A 595 -32.08 42.27 -15.16
N ASP A 596 -33.41 42.34 -15.04
CA ASP A 596 -34.26 43.25 -15.82
C ASP A 596 -34.29 44.65 -15.15
#